data_AF-R5W3P4-F1
#
_entry.id   AF-R5W3P4-F1
#
_cell.length_a   1.000
_cell.length_b   1.000
_cell.length_c   1.000
_cell.angle_alpha   90.00
_cell.angle_beta   90.00
_cell.angle_gamma   90.00
#
_symmetry.space_group_name_H-M   'P 1'
#
loop_
_entity.id
_entity.type
_entity.pdbx_description
1 polymer ?
#
loop_
_entity_poly.entity_id
_entity_poly.type
_entity_poly.pdbx_seq_one_letter_code
_entity_poly.pdbx_strand_id
1 'polypeptide(L)' 'MKSTLIKDTTKEERIALIRQWLPDDDGMNEDGGMDLWDLYADYINGTKEIAECNAAFHTDFMTEKDLAEGKLKG' A
#
# COMPACT_ATOMS: atom_id res chain seq x y z
N MET A 1 -6.23 19.67 3.45
CA MET A 1 -6.21 18.19 3.32
C MET A 1 -6.64 17.62 4.67
N LYS A 2 -7.48 16.59 4.70
CA LYS A 2 -7.65 15.81 5.93
C LYS A 2 -6.32 15.11 6.25
N SER A 3 -6.00 14.97 7.53
CA SER A 3 -4.85 14.18 7.97
C SER A 3 -5.06 12.71 7.59
N THR A 4 -3.99 12.03 7.18
CA THR A 4 -3.98 10.58 6.90
C THR A 4 -3.20 9.83 7.99
N LEU A 5 -2.94 10.46 9.13
CA LEU A 5 -2.22 9.84 10.23
C LEU A 5 -3.18 8.97 11.05
N ILE A 6 -2.71 7.82 11.52
CA ILE A 6 -3.52 6.91 12.34
C ILE A 6 -4.04 7.63 13.59
N LYS A 7 -3.21 8.47 14.21
CA LYS A 7 -3.58 9.23 15.42
C LYS A 7 -4.73 10.22 15.20
N ASP A 8 -4.93 10.67 13.96
CA ASP A 8 -5.90 11.70 13.60
C ASP A 8 -7.12 11.11 12.85
N THR A 9 -7.17 9.78 12.67
CA THR A 9 -8.19 9.11 11.86
C THR A 9 -8.76 7.86 12.53
N THR A 10 -10.06 7.63 12.37
CA THR A 10 -10.66 6.36 12.79
C THR A 10 -10.43 5.25 11.75
N LYS A 11 -10.68 4.01 12.14
CA LYS A 11 -10.61 2.87 11.22
C LYS A 11 -11.57 3.03 10.04
N GLU A 12 -12.77 3.55 10.28
CA GLU A 12 -13.78 3.81 9.25
C GLU A 12 -13.33 4.92 8.28
N GLU A 13 -12.72 5.99 8.79
CA GLU A 13 -12.17 7.05 7.95
C GLU A 13 -11.03 6.53 7.06
N ARG A 14 -10.18 5.65 7.59
CA ARG A 14 -9.11 5.00 6.82
C ARG A 14 -9.67 4.09 5.73
N ILE A 15 -10.69 3.30 6.02
CA ILE A 15 -11.38 2.47 5.02
C ILE A 15 -11.99 3.33 3.91
N ALA A 16 -12.63 4.45 4.26
CA ALA A 16 -13.18 5.39 3.28
C ALA A 16 -12.10 6.03 2.41
N LEU A 17 -10.95 6.40 2.99
CA LEU A 17 -9.80 6.91 2.23
C LEU A 17 -9.26 5.88 1.25
N ILE A 18 -9.04 4.63 1.68
CA ILE A 18 -8.56 3.56 0.80
C ILE A 18 -9.55 3.28 -0.33
N ARG A 19 -10.86 3.27 -0.04
CA ARG A 19 -11.91 3.16 -1.07
C ARG A 19 -11.93 4.32 -2.07
N GLN A 20 -11.51 5.53 -1.67
CA GLN A 20 -11.39 6.64 -2.62
C GLN A 20 -10.17 6.49 -3.54
N TRP A 21 -9.17 5.71 -3.14
CA TRP A 21 -7.94 5.49 -3.91
C TRP A 21 -8.02 4.23 -4.78
N LEU A 22 -8.76 3.22 -4.32
CA LEU A 22 -9.06 2.02 -5.09
C LEU A 22 -10.25 2.31 -6.02
N PRO A 23 -10.11 2.16 -7.34
CA PRO A 23 -11.27 2.18 -8.23
C PRO A 23 -12.23 1.07 -7.83
N ASP A 24 -13.54 1.35 -7.82
CA ASP A 24 -14.59 0.37 -7.49
C ASP A 24 -14.54 -0.91 -8.38
N ASP A 25 -13.82 -0.88 -9.49
CA ASP A 25 -13.77 -1.91 -10.54
C ASP A 25 -12.50 -2.79 -10.53
N ASP A 26 -11.41 -2.38 -9.86
CA ASP A 26 -10.06 -2.97 -10.00
C ASP A 26 -9.44 -3.49 -8.68
N GLY A 27 -10.17 -3.38 -7.57
CA GLY A 27 -9.68 -3.73 -6.22
C GLY A 27 -9.82 -5.21 -5.82
N MET A 28 -10.33 -6.05 -6.73
CA MET A 28 -10.54 -7.49 -6.55
C MET A 28 -9.98 -8.18 -7.79
N ASN A 29 -8.65 -8.30 -7.89
CA ASN A 29 -8.08 -9.11 -8.94
C ASN A 29 -8.36 -10.57 -8.59
N GLU A 30 -9.18 -11.24 -9.40
CA GLU A 30 -9.47 -12.67 -9.29
C GLU A 30 -8.20 -13.55 -9.47
N ASP A 31 -7.07 -12.94 -9.86
CA ASP A 31 -5.79 -13.55 -10.22
C ASP A 31 -4.70 -13.47 -9.14
N GLY A 32 -5.04 -13.56 -7.85
CA GLY A 32 -4.09 -13.93 -6.79
C GLY A 32 -2.86 -13.01 -6.61
N GLY A 33 -2.92 -11.76 -7.08
CA GLY A 33 -1.96 -10.72 -6.74
C GLY A 33 -2.16 -10.24 -5.30
N MET A 34 -1.16 -9.58 -4.70
CA MET A 34 -1.37 -8.89 -3.43
C MET A 34 -2.46 -7.83 -3.62
N ASP A 35 -3.63 -8.06 -3.04
CA ASP A 35 -4.70 -7.08 -3.06
C ASP A 35 -4.22 -5.80 -2.38
N LEU A 36 -4.50 -4.65 -3.00
CA LEU A 36 -4.16 -3.37 -2.40
C LEU A 36 -4.83 -3.20 -1.01
N TRP A 37 -5.92 -3.94 -0.75
CA TRP A 37 -6.52 -4.08 0.57
C TRP A 37 -5.57 -4.68 1.61
N ASP A 38 -4.80 -5.71 1.25
CA ASP A 38 -3.84 -6.35 2.16
C ASP A 38 -2.66 -5.43 2.44
N LEU A 39 -2.20 -4.69 1.41
CA LEU A 39 -1.15 -3.68 1.56
C LEU A 39 -1.54 -2.60 2.59
N TYR A 40 -2.80 -2.15 2.55
CA TYR A 40 -3.32 -1.13 3.46
C TYR A 40 -3.98 -1.71 4.72
N ALA A 41 -4.03 -3.03 4.90
CA ALA A 41 -4.65 -3.66 6.06
C ALA A 41 -4.00 -3.22 7.37
N ASP A 42 -2.67 -3.09 7.38
CA ASP A 42 -1.90 -2.57 8.52
C ASP A 42 -2.30 -1.12 8.86
N TYR A 43 -2.44 -0.26 7.85
CA TYR A 43 -2.90 1.11 8.03
C TYR A 43 -4.34 1.18 8.55
N ILE A 44 -5.25 0.37 7.98
CA ILE A 44 -6.64 0.27 8.43
C ILE A 44 -6.72 -0.22 9.88
N ASN A 45 -5.88 -1.17 10.28
CA ASN A 45 -5.81 -1.67 11.64
C ASN A 45 -5.09 -0.72 12.61
N GLY A 46 -4.34 0.25 12.10
CA GLY A 46 -3.60 1.22 12.91
C GLY A 46 -2.29 0.68 13.44
N THR A 47 -1.74 -0.36 12.79
CA THR A 47 -0.46 -0.97 13.16
C THR A 47 0.72 -0.26 12.50
N LYS A 48 0.53 0.34 11.32
CA LYS A 48 1.55 1.10 10.57
C LYS A 48 0.97 2.30 9.85
N GLU A 49 1.75 3.38 9.76
CA GLU A 49 1.32 4.59 9.05
C GLU A 49 1.25 4.36 7.53
N ILE A 50 0.41 5.16 6.85
CA ILE A 50 0.27 5.08 5.38
C ILE A 50 1.60 5.21 4.65
N ALA A 51 2.52 6.01 5.19
CA ALA A 51 3.85 6.21 4.64
C ALA A 51 4.69 4.92 4.68
N GLU A 52 4.51 4.10 5.71
CA GLU A 52 5.21 2.81 5.85
C GLU A 52 4.63 1.77 4.90
N CYS A 53 3.30 1.72 4.76
CA CYS A 53 2.63 0.88 3.74
C CYS A 53 3.09 1.24 2.32
N ASN A 54 3.14 2.54 1.99
CA ASN A 54 3.58 3.00 0.67
C ASN A 54 5.07 2.69 0.41
N ALA A 55 5.91 2.80 1.44
CA ALA A 55 7.33 2.45 1.33
C ALA A 55 7.54 0.94 1.11
N ALA A 56 6.72 0.10 1.74
CA ALA A 56 6.74 -1.34 1.52
C ALA A 56 6.35 -1.71 0.08
N PHE A 57 5.31 -1.07 -0.47
CA PHE A 57 4.92 -1.25 -1.87
C PHE A 57 6.01 -0.83 -2.86
N HIS A 58 6.63 0.33 -2.61
CA HIS A 58 7.70 0.85 -3.48
C HIS A 58 9.00 0.05 -3.40
N THR A 59 9.23 -0.69 -2.33
CA THR A 59 10.45 -1.50 -2.16
C THR A 59 10.48 -2.73 -3.09
N ASP A 60 9.32 -3.28 -3.47
CA ASP A 60 9.24 -4.42 -4.40
C ASP A 60 9.36 -4.01 -5.87
N PHE A 61 9.20 -2.72 -6.20
CA PHE A 61 9.59 -2.21 -7.51
C PHE A 61 11.10 -2.00 -7.54
N MET A 62 11.84 -3.09 -7.79
CA MET A 62 13.19 -2.95 -8.34
C MET A 62 13.07 -2.09 -9.60
N THR A 63 13.71 -0.92 -9.58
CA THR A 63 13.75 -0.08 -10.76
C THR A 63 14.53 -0.82 -11.85
N GLU A 64 14.24 -0.58 -13.14
CA GLU A 64 15.06 -1.16 -14.23
C GLU A 64 16.57 -0.89 -14.05
N LYS A 65 16.91 0.16 -13.28
CA LYS A 65 18.27 0.49 -12.86
C LYS A 65 18.87 -0.55 -11.89
N ASP A 66 18.10 -1.09 -10.96
CA ASP A 66 18.56 -2.15 -10.03
C ASP A 66 18.78 -3.48 -10.76
N LEU A 67 17.95 -3.77 -11.78
CA LEU A 67 18.14 -4.93 -12.67
C LEU A 67 19.36 -4.73 -13.60
N ALA A 68 19.57 -3.50 -14.10
CA ALA A 68 20.70 -3.16 -14.95
C ALA A 68 22.06 -3.15 -14.20
N GLU A 69 22.07 -2.89 -12.89
CA GLU A 69 23.28 -2.85 -12.07
C GLU A 69 23.74 -4.23 -11.54
N GLY A 70 23.07 -5.32 -11.92
CA GLY A 70 23.64 -6.68 -11.85
C GLY A 70 24.07 -7.13 -10.45
N LYS A 71 23.46 -6.63 -9.38
CA LYS A 71 23.73 -7.10 -8.01
C LYS A 71 22.86 -8.31 -7.64
N LEU A 72 22.94 -9.36 -8.47
CA LEU A 72 22.77 -10.72 -7.98
C LEU A 72 24.08 -11.10 -7.30
N LYS A 73 24.18 -10.83 -5.99
CA LYS A 73 25.20 -11.50 -5.18
C LYS A 73 24.71 -12.92 -4.94
N GLY A 74 25.39 -13.88 -5.59
CA GLY A 74 25.31 -15.30 -5.25
C GLY A 74 25.99 -15.64 -3.94
#